data_AF-A0A970SJP4-F1
#
_entry.id   AF-A0A970SJP4-F1
#
_cell.length_a   1.000
_cell.length_b   1.000
_cell.length_c   1.000
_cell.angle_alpha   90.00
_cell.angle_beta   90.00
_cell.angle_gamma   90.00
#
_symmetry.space_group_name_H-M   'P 1'
#
loop_
_entity.id
_entity.type
_entity.pdbx_description
1 polymer ?
#
loop_
_entity_poly.entity_id
_entity_poly.type
_entity_poly.pdbx_seq_one_letter_code
_entity_poly.pdbx_strand_id
1 'polypeptide(L)'
;MDNKSLNPPEEGSASQRASHRLSERALNVIRAFILLGVIALTVILFIYRERIQALQGLGYPGVFLFSVLANATILVPLPGVVFTSAMGAVFHPFWVSIAAGAGAALGELSGYMAGFSGRAVVEKSHRYDRVVGWMRKYGDLTILFLAFVPNPVFDLAGVLAGMLKMPVGKFLLYCLVGKILKMMLFAYAGNWVIGLLEGVF
;
A
#
# COMPACT_ATOMS: atom_id res chain seq x y z
N MET A 1 -54.46 -41.31 13.53
CA MET A 1 -53.33 -41.22 14.48
C MET A 1 -52.25 -40.39 13.84
N ASP A 2 -52.20 -39.15 14.29
CA ASP A 2 -51.16 -38.15 14.03
C ASP A 2 -49.76 -38.69 14.36
N ASN A 3 -48.74 -38.25 13.62
CA ASN A 3 -47.62 -37.60 14.29
C ASN A 3 -46.90 -36.61 13.37
N LYS A 4 -46.74 -35.42 13.92
CA LYS A 4 -46.09 -34.22 13.40
C LYS A 4 -44.71 -34.18 14.06
N SER A 5 -43.63 -34.16 13.31
CA SER A 5 -42.36 -33.62 13.81
C SER A 5 -41.81 -32.59 12.82
N LEU A 6 -41.87 -31.34 13.26
CA LEU A 6 -41.32 -30.17 12.64
C LEU A 6 -39.79 -30.28 12.46
N ASN A 7 -39.29 -29.71 11.37
CA ASN A 7 -38.17 -28.77 11.47
C ASN A 7 -38.33 -27.66 10.41
N PRO A 8 -38.05 -26.38 10.74
CA PRO A 8 -38.31 -25.22 9.88
C PRO A 8 -37.28 -25.08 8.74
N PRO A 9 -37.63 -24.35 7.65
CA PRO A 9 -36.74 -24.10 6.53
C PRO A 9 -35.62 -23.09 6.86
N GLU A 10 -34.55 -23.22 6.09
CA GLU A 10 -33.22 -22.61 6.20
C GLU A 10 -33.19 -21.05 6.18
N GLU A 11 -33.50 -20.38 7.29
CA GLU A 11 -33.38 -18.91 7.39
C GLU A 11 -31.94 -18.40 7.65
N GLY A 12 -30.98 -19.30 7.90
CA GLY A 12 -29.59 -18.92 8.25
C GLY A 12 -28.68 -18.53 7.07
N SER A 13 -29.06 -18.83 5.82
CA SER A 13 -28.13 -18.70 4.67
C SER A 13 -28.24 -17.39 3.90
N ALA A 14 -29.33 -16.64 4.07
CA ALA A 14 -29.59 -15.37 3.38
C ALA A 14 -28.96 -14.16 4.09
N SER A 15 -28.97 -14.16 5.44
CA SER A 15 -28.45 -13.04 6.24
C SER A 15 -26.92 -12.94 6.21
N GLN A 16 -26.20 -14.07 6.08
CA GLN A 16 -24.74 -14.08 5.98
C GLN A 16 -24.18 -13.63 4.61
N ARG A 17 -24.99 -13.67 3.53
CA ARG A 17 -24.54 -13.25 2.18
C ARG A 17 -24.64 -11.74 1.93
N ALA A 18 -25.34 -11.00 2.78
CA ALA A 18 -25.58 -9.57 2.61
C ALA A 18 -24.41 -8.68 3.08
N SER A 19 -23.45 -9.21 3.86
CA SER A 19 -22.51 -8.38 4.62
C SER A 19 -21.25 -7.90 3.87
N HIS A 20 -20.97 -8.26 2.61
CA HIS A 20 -19.69 -7.85 2.04
C HIS A 20 -19.60 -7.71 0.51
N ARG A 21 -20.50 -6.92 -0.09
CA ARG A 21 -20.30 -6.38 -1.44
C ARG A 21 -20.64 -4.89 -1.46
N LEU A 22 -19.67 -4.05 -1.10
CA LEU A 22 -19.76 -2.62 -1.44
C LEU A 22 -19.96 -2.53 -2.96
N SER A 23 -21.03 -1.86 -3.39
CA SER A 23 -21.31 -1.66 -4.83
C SER A 23 -20.11 -1.00 -5.51
N GLU A 24 -19.73 -1.44 -6.70
CA GLU A 24 -18.60 -0.84 -7.45
C GLU A 24 -18.75 0.68 -7.62
N ARG A 25 -20.00 1.17 -7.65
CA ARG A 25 -20.29 2.62 -7.66
C ARG A 25 -19.88 3.31 -6.37
N ALA A 26 -20.15 2.70 -5.21
CA ALA A 26 -19.72 3.22 -3.92
C ALA A 26 -18.19 3.24 -3.82
N LEU A 27 -17.52 2.20 -4.34
CA LEU A 27 -16.06 2.15 -4.42
C LEU A 27 -15.47 3.25 -5.31
N ASN A 28 -16.06 3.50 -6.48
CA ASN A 28 -15.60 4.56 -7.38
C ASN A 28 -15.85 5.97 -6.81
N VAL A 29 -16.96 6.17 -6.10
CA VAL A 29 -17.22 7.42 -5.36
C VAL A 29 -16.19 7.62 -4.26
N ILE A 30 -15.93 6.59 -3.44
CA ILE A 30 -14.90 6.64 -2.40
C ILE A 30 -13.53 6.97 -3.00
N ARG A 31 -13.14 6.34 -4.12
CA ARG A 31 -11.89 6.63 -4.84
C ARG A 31 -11.82 8.08 -5.34
N ALA A 32 -12.90 8.58 -5.93
CA ALA A 32 -12.96 9.95 -6.43
C ALA A 32 -12.80 10.98 -5.29
N PHE A 33 -13.49 10.75 -4.16
CA PHE A 33 -13.33 11.57 -2.96
C PHE A 33 -11.91 11.53 -2.41
N ILE A 34 -11.27 10.37 -2.40
CA ILE A 34 -9.89 10.23 -1.93
C ILE A 34 -8.91 10.96 -2.87
N LEU A 35 -9.08 10.83 -4.19
CA LEU A 35 -8.29 11.57 -5.18
C LEU A 35 -8.44 13.08 -5.01
N LEU A 36 -9.68 13.57 -4.87
CA LEU A 36 -9.95 14.98 -4.58
C LEU A 36 -9.30 15.43 -3.27
N GLY A 37 -9.40 14.60 -2.23
CA GLY A 37 -8.74 14.85 -0.94
C GLY A 37 -7.22 14.95 -1.07
N VAL A 38 -6.59 14.08 -1.85
CA VAL A 38 -5.14 14.12 -2.11
C VAL A 38 -4.75 15.36 -2.90
N ILE A 39 -5.52 15.72 -3.93
CA ILE A 39 -5.26 16.94 -4.72
C ILE A 39 -5.40 18.19 -3.84
N ALA A 40 -6.49 18.30 -3.09
CA ALA A 40 -6.71 19.40 -2.16
C ALA A 40 -5.61 19.48 -1.10
N LEU A 41 -5.24 18.34 -0.52
CA LEU A 41 -4.12 18.25 0.43
C LEU A 41 -2.82 18.71 -0.22
N THR A 42 -2.51 18.27 -1.45
CA THR A 42 -1.30 18.68 -2.18
C THR A 42 -1.27 20.19 -2.41
N VAL A 43 -2.39 20.79 -2.82
CA VAL A 43 -2.53 22.25 -3.01
C VAL A 43 -2.35 23.00 -1.69
N ILE A 44 -2.95 22.52 -0.60
CA ILE A 44 -2.81 23.11 0.74
C ILE A 44 -1.35 23.04 1.20
N LEU A 45 -0.69 21.89 1.04
CA LEU A 45 0.72 21.71 1.42
C LEU A 45 1.64 22.66 0.62
N PHE A 46 1.33 22.91 -0.65
CA PHE A 46 2.07 23.84 -1.49
C PHE A 46 1.89 25.30 -1.05
N ILE A 47 0.66 25.74 -0.79
CA ILE A 47 0.34 27.11 -0.35
C ILE A 47 0.98 27.42 1.02
N TYR A 48 0.97 26.46 1.94
CA TYR A 48 1.45 26.65 3.31
C TYR A 48 2.87 26.10 3.56
N ARG A 49 3.66 25.85 2.51
CA ARG A 49 4.96 25.18 2.57
C ARG A 49 5.89 25.73 3.67
N GLU A 50 5.95 27.06 3.83
CA GLU A 50 6.88 27.70 4.78
C GLU A 50 6.44 27.53 6.24
N ARG A 51 5.13 27.57 6.51
CA ARG A 51 4.58 27.30 7.85
C ARG A 51 4.70 25.82 8.22
N ILE A 52 4.63 24.94 7.22
CA ILE A 52 4.74 23.49 7.39
C ILE A 52 6.19 23.05 7.57
N GLN A 53 7.14 23.72 6.91
CA GLN A 53 8.57 23.53 7.17
C GLN A 53 8.95 23.89 8.61
N ALA A 54 8.26 24.82 9.28
CA ALA A 54 8.45 25.08 10.71
C ALA A 54 7.91 23.94 11.61
N LEU A 55 7.09 23.03 11.07
CA LEU A 55 6.46 21.89 11.76
C LEU A 55 7.11 20.55 11.39
N GLN A 56 8.41 20.51 11.02
CA GLN A 56 9.10 19.29 10.54
C GLN A 56 8.86 18.04 11.40
N GLY A 57 8.70 18.20 12.72
CA GLY A 57 8.42 17.11 13.66
C GLY A 57 7.09 16.37 13.42
N LEU A 58 6.09 17.00 12.79
CA LEU A 58 4.81 16.38 12.42
C LEU A 58 4.76 15.91 10.96
N GLY A 59 5.65 16.44 10.11
CA GLY A 59 5.72 16.09 8.68
C GLY A 59 6.08 14.63 8.45
N TYR A 60 7.21 14.15 9.00
CA TYR A 60 7.68 12.77 8.79
C TYR A 60 6.73 11.70 9.36
N PRO A 61 6.18 11.86 10.58
CA PRO A 61 5.13 10.96 11.07
C PRO A 61 3.89 10.93 10.17
N GLY A 62 3.48 12.08 9.62
CA GLY A 62 2.39 12.16 8.65
C GLY A 62 2.70 11.39 7.37
N VAL A 63 3.91 11.52 6.82
CA VAL A 63 4.37 10.74 5.66
C VAL A 63 4.34 9.24 5.93
N PHE A 64 4.83 8.83 7.11
CA PHE A 64 4.80 7.45 7.54
C PHE A 64 3.37 6.90 7.59
N LEU A 65 2.46 7.58 8.30
CA LEU A 65 1.06 7.15 8.45
C LEU A 65 0.32 7.10 7.12
N PHE A 66 0.48 8.12 6.28
CA PHE A 66 -0.08 8.12 4.93
C PHE A 66 0.43 6.92 4.12
N SER A 67 1.73 6.63 4.19
CA SER A 67 2.32 5.51 3.46
C SER A 67 1.83 4.15 3.98
N VAL A 68 1.62 3.99 5.29
CA VAL A 68 0.96 2.80 5.85
C VAL A 68 -0.41 2.63 5.22
N LEU A 69 -1.26 3.65 5.26
CA LEU A 69 -2.62 3.57 4.72
C LEU A 69 -2.64 3.33 3.21
N ALA A 70 -1.74 3.97 2.48
CA ALA A 70 -1.60 3.85 1.03
C ALA A 70 -1.19 2.44 0.57
N ASN A 71 -0.43 1.70 1.37
CA ASN A 71 -0.01 0.33 1.03
C ASN A 71 -0.86 -0.74 1.75
N ALA A 72 -1.52 -0.41 2.86
CA ALA A 72 -2.37 -1.36 3.59
C ALA A 72 -3.70 -1.63 2.89
N THR A 73 -4.20 -0.69 2.09
CA THR A 73 -5.52 -0.75 1.48
C THR A 73 -5.45 -1.22 0.02
N ILE A 74 -5.75 -2.50 -0.23
CA ILE A 74 -5.88 -3.04 -1.61
C ILE A 74 -7.01 -2.33 -2.39
N LEU A 75 -8.01 -1.79 -1.68
CA LEU A 75 -9.26 -1.25 -2.26
C LEU A 75 -9.13 0.19 -2.80
N VAL A 76 -8.19 0.97 -2.28
CA VAL A 76 -8.02 2.38 -2.65
C VAL A 76 -6.59 2.58 -3.16
N PRO A 77 -6.39 2.69 -4.48
CA PRO A 77 -5.10 3.07 -5.04
C PRO A 77 -4.81 4.54 -4.67
N LEU A 78 -4.18 4.73 -3.52
CA LEU A 78 -3.64 6.02 -3.11
C LEU A 78 -2.34 6.28 -3.89
N PRO A 79 -2.13 7.49 -4.44
CA PRO A 79 -0.95 7.80 -5.24
C PRO A 79 0.28 8.03 -4.34
N GLY A 80 0.68 6.99 -3.59
CA GLY A 80 1.72 7.05 -2.55
C GLY A 80 3.07 7.56 -3.06
N VAL A 81 3.42 7.20 -4.29
CA VAL A 81 4.64 7.66 -4.96
C VAL A 81 4.59 9.16 -5.26
N VAL A 82 3.47 9.65 -5.79
CA VAL A 82 3.28 11.07 -6.11
C VAL A 82 3.33 11.91 -4.83
N PHE A 83 2.64 11.44 -3.79
CA PHE A 83 2.70 12.06 -2.46
C PHE A 83 4.13 12.11 -1.92
N THR A 84 4.87 10.98 -2.02
CA THR A 84 6.27 10.91 -1.57
C THR A 84 7.16 11.89 -2.33
N SER A 85 6.98 12.03 -3.65
CA SER A 85 7.70 13.01 -4.46
C SER A 85 7.38 14.45 -4.04
N ALA A 86 6.10 14.79 -3.84
CA ALA A 86 5.72 16.11 -3.35
C ALA A 86 6.34 16.41 -1.97
N MET A 87 6.34 15.43 -1.06
CA MET A 87 6.93 15.58 0.27
C MET A 87 8.45 15.67 0.23
N GLY A 88 9.10 14.93 -0.67
CA GLY A 88 10.53 15.02 -0.90
C GLY A 88 10.98 16.38 -1.45
N ALA A 89 10.05 17.13 -2.05
CA ALA A 89 10.30 18.46 -2.56
C ALA A 89 10.07 19.58 -1.53
N VAL A 90 9.37 19.28 -0.42
CA VAL A 90 9.11 20.22 0.68
C VAL A 90 10.02 19.98 1.89
N PHE A 91 10.35 18.71 2.17
CA PHE A 91 11.16 18.26 3.30
C PHE A 91 12.45 17.59 2.85
N HIS A 92 13.34 17.26 3.79
CA HIS A 92 14.59 16.59 3.47
C HIS A 92 14.34 15.18 2.87
N PRO A 93 14.72 14.92 1.60
CA PRO A 93 14.25 13.75 0.85
C PRO A 93 14.68 12.43 1.48
N PHE A 94 15.86 12.36 2.10
CA PHE A 94 16.32 11.16 2.82
C PHE A 94 15.35 10.73 3.93
N TRP A 95 14.90 11.66 4.78
CA TRP A 95 14.02 11.35 5.92
C TRP A 95 12.60 11.06 5.47
N VAL A 96 12.12 11.73 4.41
CA VAL A 96 10.87 11.38 3.73
C VAL A 96 10.92 9.94 3.23
N SER A 97 12.05 9.53 2.64
CA SER A 97 12.24 8.19 2.08
C SER A 97 12.21 7.11 3.15
N ILE A 98 12.87 7.35 4.30
CA ILE A 98 12.83 6.44 5.45
C ILE A 98 11.40 6.33 5.99
N ALA A 99 10.74 7.46 6.24
CA ALA A 99 9.38 7.48 6.78
C ALA A 99 8.37 6.81 5.83
N ALA A 100 8.38 7.19 4.56
CA ALA A 100 7.50 6.62 3.54
C ALA A 100 7.80 5.14 3.30
N GLY A 101 9.08 4.75 3.21
CA GLY A 101 9.50 3.37 3.00
C GLY A 101 9.11 2.45 4.16
N ALA A 102 9.32 2.91 5.40
CA ALA A 102 8.91 2.18 6.61
C ALA A 102 7.39 2.05 6.72
N GLY A 103 6.66 3.15 6.48
CA GLY A 103 5.21 3.11 6.48
C GLY A 103 4.68 2.15 5.40
N ALA A 104 5.24 2.20 4.19
CA ALA A 104 4.86 1.30 3.12
C ALA A 104 5.10 -0.17 3.49
N ALA A 105 6.26 -0.50 4.04
CA ALA A 105 6.59 -1.87 4.43
C ALA A 105 5.65 -2.41 5.53
N LEU A 106 5.24 -1.57 6.47
CA LEU A 106 4.23 -1.92 7.48
C LEU A 106 2.84 -2.08 6.88
N GLY A 107 2.47 -1.24 5.92
CA GLY A 107 1.20 -1.39 5.19
C GLY A 107 1.11 -2.73 4.48
N GLU A 108 2.19 -3.15 3.82
CA GLU A 108 2.29 -4.43 3.09
C GLU A 108 2.21 -5.67 3.99
N LEU A 109 2.44 -5.50 5.30
CA LEU A 109 2.25 -6.57 6.26
C LEU A 109 0.78 -7.04 6.28
N SER A 110 -0.18 -6.18 5.91
CA SER A 110 -1.59 -6.58 5.79
C SER A 110 -1.78 -7.66 4.72
N GLY A 111 -1.17 -7.50 3.54
CA GLY A 111 -1.19 -8.47 2.46
C GLY A 111 -0.46 -9.76 2.84
N TYR A 112 0.71 -9.64 3.46
CA TYR A 112 1.44 -10.79 4.01
C TYR A 112 0.59 -11.57 5.01
N MET A 113 -0.08 -10.91 5.96
CA MET A 113 -0.94 -11.57 6.96
C MET A 113 -2.17 -12.21 6.33
N ALA A 114 -2.77 -11.59 5.30
CA ALA A 114 -3.86 -12.19 4.55
C ALA A 114 -3.42 -13.50 3.86
N GLY A 115 -2.21 -13.52 3.28
CA GLY A 115 -1.60 -14.73 2.72
C GLY A 115 -1.27 -15.78 3.78
N PHE A 116 -0.67 -15.37 4.90
CA PHE A 116 -0.26 -16.26 5.99
C PHE A 116 -1.46 -16.93 6.68
N SER A 117 -2.57 -16.21 6.82
CA SER A 117 -3.82 -16.72 7.41
C SER A 117 -4.63 -17.61 6.46
N GLY A 118 -4.19 -17.77 5.21
CA GLY A 118 -4.93 -18.52 4.18
C GLY A 118 -6.23 -17.84 3.74
N ARG A 119 -6.47 -16.58 4.15
CA ARG A 119 -7.66 -15.81 3.79
C ARG A 119 -7.54 -15.14 2.43
N ALA A 120 -6.33 -15.01 1.90
CA ALA A 120 -6.11 -14.49 0.55
C ALA A 120 -6.43 -15.55 -0.50
N VAL A 121 -7.48 -15.32 -1.28
CA VAL A 121 -7.75 -16.08 -2.50
C VAL A 121 -7.06 -15.37 -3.65
N VAL A 122 -5.97 -15.96 -4.13
CA VAL A 122 -5.22 -15.45 -5.28
C VAL A 122 -5.55 -16.29 -6.51
N GLU A 123 -5.99 -15.64 -7.58
CA GLU A 123 -6.26 -16.31 -8.85
C GLU A 123 -4.96 -16.83 -9.47
N LYS A 124 -4.97 -18.11 -9.89
CA LYS A 124 -3.84 -18.73 -10.59
C LYS A 124 -3.70 -18.09 -11.97
N SER A 125 -2.75 -17.18 -12.08
CA SER A 125 -2.43 -16.44 -13.30
C SER A 125 -0.96 -16.62 -13.68
N HIS A 126 -0.59 -16.30 -14.92
CA HIS A 126 0.83 -16.28 -15.33
C HIS A 126 1.72 -15.41 -14.42
N ARG A 127 1.16 -14.36 -13.80
CA ARG A 127 1.87 -13.52 -12.83
C ARG A 127 2.12 -14.27 -11.52
N TYR A 128 1.13 -15.03 -11.03
CA TYR A 128 1.26 -15.91 -9.87
C TYR A 128 2.41 -16.90 -10.06
N ASP A 129 2.39 -17.68 -11.15
CA ASP A 129 3.41 -18.72 -11.39
C ASP A 129 4.81 -18.13 -11.53
N ARG A 130 4.92 -16.95 -12.15
CA ARG A 130 6.20 -16.24 -12.31
C ARG A 130 6.76 -15.78 -10.97
N VAL A 131 5.94 -15.15 -10.12
CA VAL A 131 6.40 -14.68 -8.80
C VAL A 131 6.74 -15.87 -7.91
N VAL A 132 5.93 -16.92 -7.90
CA VAL A 132 6.25 -18.17 -7.17
C VAL A 132 7.56 -18.79 -7.68
N GLY A 133 7.75 -18.83 -9.00
CA GLY A 133 8.99 -19.32 -9.62
C GLY A 133 10.22 -18.50 -9.21
N TRP A 134 10.11 -17.17 -9.19
CA TRP A 134 11.18 -16.29 -8.71
C TRP A 134 11.46 -16.48 -7.23
N MET A 135 10.42 -16.57 -6.38
CA MET A 135 10.60 -16.81 -4.95
C MET A 135 11.24 -18.18 -4.67
N ARG A 136 10.97 -19.20 -5.48
CA ARG A 136 11.66 -20.51 -5.38
C ARG A 136 13.12 -20.44 -5.85
N LYS A 137 13.41 -19.66 -6.90
CA LYS A 137 14.74 -19.59 -7.51
C LYS A 137 15.70 -18.65 -6.78
N TYR A 138 15.23 -17.47 -6.40
CA TYR A 138 16.01 -16.38 -5.82
C TYR A 138 15.70 -16.14 -4.34
N GLY A 139 14.69 -16.82 -3.78
CA GLY A 139 14.35 -16.73 -2.36
C GLY A 139 13.94 -15.31 -1.96
N ASP A 140 14.45 -14.93 -0.79
CA ASP A 140 14.14 -13.68 -0.09
C ASP A 140 14.46 -12.42 -0.93
N LEU A 141 15.46 -12.49 -1.82
CA LEU A 141 15.86 -11.38 -2.72
C LEU A 141 14.73 -10.97 -3.67
N THR A 142 13.82 -11.89 -4.01
CA THR A 142 12.66 -11.58 -4.86
C THR A 142 11.81 -10.47 -4.26
N ILE A 143 11.64 -10.46 -2.93
CA ILE A 143 10.86 -9.45 -2.22
C ILE A 143 11.53 -8.08 -2.34
N LEU A 144 12.85 -8.02 -2.15
CA LEU A 144 13.62 -6.78 -2.27
C LEU A 144 13.48 -6.15 -3.66
N PHE A 145 13.71 -6.94 -4.71
CA PHE A 145 13.64 -6.46 -6.09
C PHE A 145 12.23 -6.02 -6.47
N LEU A 146 11.21 -6.82 -6.14
CA LEU A 146 9.83 -6.46 -6.45
C LEU A 146 9.36 -5.24 -5.64
N ALA A 147 9.84 -5.06 -4.40
CA ALA A 147 9.51 -3.90 -3.56
C ALA A 147 10.11 -2.59 -4.11
N PHE A 148 11.31 -2.69 -4.68
CA PHE A 148 12.04 -1.56 -5.26
C PHE A 148 11.40 -1.08 -6.57
N VAL A 149 11.09 -2.01 -7.48
CA VAL A 149 10.55 -1.65 -8.79
C VAL A 149 9.11 -1.14 -8.64
N PRO A 150 8.72 0.02 -9.22
CA PRO A 150 7.35 0.50 -9.22
C PRO A 150 6.49 -0.40 -10.11
N ASN A 151 5.98 -1.49 -9.54
CA ASN A 151 5.12 -2.44 -10.22
C ASN A 151 3.92 -2.80 -9.32
N PRO A 152 2.75 -3.11 -9.91
CA PRO A 152 1.59 -3.63 -9.17
C PRO A 152 1.74 -5.12 -8.80
N VAL A 153 2.91 -5.73 -9.06
CA VAL A 153 3.18 -7.15 -8.81
C VAL A 153 3.67 -7.37 -7.36
N PHE A 154 4.15 -6.33 -6.69
CA PHE A 154 4.63 -6.45 -5.32
C PHE A 154 3.53 -6.87 -4.34
N ASP A 155 2.31 -6.33 -4.45
CA ASP A 155 1.20 -6.68 -3.57
C ASP A 155 0.92 -8.20 -3.62
N LEU A 156 1.01 -8.79 -4.83
CA LEU A 156 0.94 -10.23 -5.04
C LEU A 156 2.12 -10.96 -4.37
N ALA A 157 3.34 -10.42 -4.47
CA ALA A 157 4.51 -10.99 -3.83
C ALA A 157 4.41 -10.97 -2.29
N GLY A 158 3.84 -9.91 -1.70
CA GLY A 158 3.59 -9.81 -0.26
C GLY A 158 2.63 -10.90 0.22
N VAL A 159 1.50 -11.06 -0.47
CA VAL A 159 0.53 -12.14 -0.19
C VAL A 159 1.19 -13.52 -0.35
N LEU A 160 1.92 -13.74 -1.43
CA LEU A 160 2.61 -15.00 -1.69
C LEU A 160 3.68 -15.32 -0.65
N ALA A 161 4.41 -14.33 -0.16
CA ALA A 161 5.36 -14.50 0.94
C ALA A 161 4.67 -15.01 2.21
N GLY A 162 3.48 -14.49 2.50
CA GLY A 162 2.62 -15.00 3.57
C GLY A 162 2.18 -16.44 3.33
N MET A 163 1.67 -16.76 2.13
CA MET A 163 1.23 -18.11 1.76
C MET A 163 2.35 -19.15 1.85
N LEU A 164 3.57 -18.76 1.45
CA LEU A 164 4.76 -19.59 1.52
C LEU A 164 5.39 -19.64 2.92
N LYS A 165 4.78 -18.98 3.92
CA LYS A 165 5.24 -18.91 5.31
C LYS A 165 6.68 -18.42 5.47
N MET A 166 7.08 -17.45 4.65
CA MET A 166 8.37 -16.78 4.80
C MET A 166 8.45 -16.11 6.19
N PRO A 167 9.55 -16.22 6.95
CA PRO A 167 9.62 -15.58 8.27
C PRO A 167 9.34 -14.07 8.20
N VAL A 168 8.42 -13.57 9.04
CA VAL A 168 7.94 -12.18 9.02
C VAL A 168 9.10 -11.17 9.08
N GLY A 169 10.08 -11.40 9.94
CA GLY A 169 11.24 -10.52 10.07
C GLY A 169 12.08 -10.42 8.79
N LYS A 170 12.22 -11.53 8.04
CA LYS A 170 12.88 -11.52 6.74
C LYS A 170 12.06 -10.75 5.72
N PHE A 171 10.77 -11.05 5.61
CA PHE A 171 9.87 -10.34 4.69
C PHE A 171 9.93 -8.84 4.94
N LEU A 172 9.78 -8.42 6.21
CA LEU A 172 9.78 -7.02 6.60
C LEU A 172 11.14 -6.37 6.31
N LEU A 173 12.27 -7.03 6.57
CA LEU A 173 13.60 -6.49 6.27
C LEU A 173 13.79 -6.23 4.77
N TYR A 174 13.55 -7.22 3.91
CA TYR A 174 13.73 -7.05 2.47
C TYR A 174 12.71 -6.09 1.86
N CYS A 175 11.45 -6.13 2.33
CA CYS A 175 10.41 -5.19 1.94
C CYS A 175 10.78 -3.76 2.33
N LEU A 176 11.23 -3.55 3.58
CA LEU A 176 11.64 -2.25 4.11
C LEU A 176 12.76 -1.64 3.28
N VAL A 177 13.84 -2.38 3.03
CA VAL A 177 14.96 -1.89 2.24
C VAL A 177 14.50 -1.54 0.82
N GLY A 178 13.74 -2.43 0.16
CA GLY A 178 13.26 -2.19 -1.20
C GLY A 178 12.32 -0.98 -1.29
N LYS A 179 11.39 -0.83 -0.33
CA LYS A 179 10.48 0.31 -0.27
C LYS A 179 11.23 1.61 0.02
N ILE A 180 12.19 1.63 0.95
CA ILE A 180 13.01 2.83 1.20
C ILE A 180 13.76 3.24 -0.07
N LEU A 181 14.41 2.29 -0.77
CA LEU A 181 15.11 2.59 -2.02
C LEU A 181 14.16 3.15 -3.09
N LYS A 182 12.96 2.56 -3.23
CA LYS A 182 11.93 3.07 -4.14
C LYS A 182 11.51 4.48 -3.77
N MET A 183 11.18 4.71 -2.50
CA MET A 183 10.75 6.03 -2.02
C MET A 183 11.87 7.06 -2.15
N MET A 184 13.13 6.65 -2.02
CA MET A 184 14.29 7.50 -2.23
C MET A 184 14.41 7.97 -3.67
N LEU A 185 14.24 7.07 -4.64
CA LEU A 185 14.18 7.47 -6.05
C LEU A 185 13.14 8.56 -6.29
N PHE A 186 11.93 8.39 -5.75
CA PHE A 186 10.83 9.32 -5.97
C PHE A 186 10.91 10.62 -5.16
N ALA A 187 11.40 10.57 -3.91
CA ALA A 187 11.59 11.76 -3.08
C ALA A 187 12.67 12.67 -3.68
N TYR A 188 13.81 12.10 -4.09
CA TYR A 188 14.87 12.87 -4.74
C TYR A 188 14.46 13.37 -6.12
N ALA A 189 13.70 12.59 -6.90
CA ALA A 189 13.13 13.08 -8.15
C ALA A 189 12.23 14.30 -7.94
N GLY A 190 11.36 14.27 -6.92
CA GLY A 190 10.52 15.42 -6.57
C GLY A 190 11.32 16.65 -6.15
N ASN A 191 12.33 16.47 -5.30
CA ASN A 191 13.25 17.53 -4.90
C ASN A 191 13.98 18.16 -6.11
N TRP A 192 14.46 17.31 -7.02
CA TRP A 192 15.18 17.77 -8.21
C TRP A 192 14.29 18.55 -9.18
N VAL A 193 13.03 18.13 -9.36
CA VAL A 193 12.05 18.84 -10.20
C VAL A 193 11.82 20.27 -9.69
N ILE A 194 11.68 20.48 -8.38
CA ILE A 194 11.53 21.84 -7.82
C ILE A 194 12.81 22.65 -8.01
N GLY A 195 13.99 22.09 -7.74
CA GLY A 195 15.25 22.81 -7.97
C GLY A 195 15.44 23.25 -9.43
N LEU A 196 14.96 22.46 -10.39
CA LEU A 196 14.96 22.83 -11.81
C LEU A 196 13.98 23.98 -12.11
N LEU A 197 12.78 23.96 -11.50
CA LEU A 197 11.78 25.02 -11.67
C LEU A 197 12.27 26.36 -11.09
N GLU A 198 12.89 26.35 -9.91
CA GLU A 198 13.49 27.56 -9.30
C GLU A 198 14.71 28.08 -10.06
N GLY A 199 15.38 27.24 -10.85
CA GLY A 199 16.50 27.66 -11.70
C GLY A 199 16.09 28.25 -13.06
N VAL A 200 14.84 28.03 -13.47
CA VAL A 200 14.31 28.45 -14.79
C VAL A 200 13.44 29.70 -14.69
N PHE A 201 12.80 29.95 -13.54
CA PHE A 201 11.96 31.11 -13.25
C PHE A 201 12.57 31.99 -12.16
#